data_AF-A0A7R9TGD6-F1
#
_entry.id   AF-A0A7R9TGD6-F1
#
_cell.length_a   1.000
_cell.length_b   1.000
_cell.length_c   1.000
_cell.angle_alpha   90.00
_cell.angle_beta   90.00
_cell.angle_gamma   90.00
#
_symmetry.space_group_name_H-M   'P 1'
#
loop_
_entity.id
_entity.type
_entity.pdbx_description
1 polymer ?
#
loop_
_entity_poly.entity_id
_entity_poly.type
_entity_poly.pdbx_seq_one_letter_code
_entity_poly.pdbx_strand_id
1 'polypeptide(L)'
;GVSMPAADAFAAWDLECAVEENAPLSTTGGHVWGAARTVARFLALDAADAAARGEEWRYARKLGEGARVVELGAGCGWLAVTVAHNCEASRVVATERASGGGLAHLERNIAANTSAKRTDGRAPLTLGAVHAAECDWTTCGGAPTLALRACTPAAAGAVEAESDDVGKSTAAHEAFEATGETIQAGSWDLVLGSDLVYDSAGTEALPRLLGGICRAARSQAAQGKGVDGDGCVVLYGHTKRRYETYDHEFYDALAAEGLVVSE
;
A
#
# COMPACT_ATOMS: atom_id res chain seq x y z
N GLY A 1 -9.35 -20.33 -16.08
CA GLY A 1 -8.94 -20.74 -14.74
C GLY A 1 -7.64 -20.06 -14.48
N VAL A 2 -7.59 -19.15 -13.52
CA VAL A 2 -6.34 -18.51 -13.10
C VAL A 2 -5.47 -19.63 -12.53
N SER A 3 -4.26 -19.79 -13.08
CA SER A 3 -3.32 -20.78 -12.55
C SER A 3 -2.97 -20.34 -11.14
N MET A 4 -3.25 -21.18 -10.14
CA MET A 4 -2.83 -20.91 -8.77
C MET A 4 -1.30 -20.83 -8.76
N PRO A 5 -0.70 -19.82 -8.10
CA PRO A 5 0.73 -19.84 -7.84
C PRO A 5 1.06 -21.14 -7.09
N ALA A 6 2.19 -21.76 -7.43
CA ALA A 6 2.64 -22.97 -6.76
C ALA A 6 2.71 -22.73 -5.24
N ALA A 7 2.39 -23.74 -4.42
CA ALA A 7 2.43 -23.63 -2.96
C ALA A 7 3.79 -23.12 -2.42
N ASP A 8 4.87 -23.33 -3.19
CA ASP A 8 6.22 -22.86 -2.89
C ASP A 8 6.40 -21.33 -3.07
N ALA A 9 5.52 -20.63 -3.79
CA ALA A 9 5.61 -19.20 -4.04
C ALA A 9 5.39 -18.34 -2.78
N PHE A 10 4.72 -18.89 -1.76
CA PHE A 10 4.48 -18.21 -0.49
C PHE A 10 5.48 -18.60 0.61
N ALA A 11 6.47 -19.44 0.31
CA ALA A 11 7.28 -20.13 1.32
C ALA A 11 8.23 -19.25 2.14
N ALA A 12 8.41 -17.97 1.82
CA ALA A 12 8.84 -16.95 2.78
C ALA A 12 8.68 -15.57 2.14
N TRP A 13 7.79 -14.74 2.66
CA TRP A 13 7.79 -13.33 2.29
C TRP A 13 9.16 -12.72 2.62
N ASP A 14 9.81 -12.05 1.66
CA ASP A 14 10.99 -11.23 1.93
C ASP A 14 10.54 -9.92 2.58
N LEU A 15 10.83 -9.82 3.89
CA LEU A 15 10.52 -8.64 4.71
C LEU A 15 11.67 -7.62 4.74
N GLU A 16 12.76 -7.88 4.03
CA GLU A 16 13.96 -7.04 4.04
C GLU A 16 13.95 -6.03 2.89
N CYS A 17 12.86 -5.27 2.78
CA CYS A 17 12.77 -4.15 1.84
C CYS A 17 13.60 -2.96 2.35
N ALA A 18 14.37 -2.35 1.45
CA ALA A 18 15.30 -1.29 1.82
C ALA A 18 14.60 0.07 1.80
N VAL A 19 14.25 0.62 2.96
CA VAL A 19 13.74 1.99 3.08
C VAL A 19 14.67 2.83 3.92
N GLU A 20 14.78 4.11 3.60
CA GLU A 20 15.44 5.08 4.48
C GLU A 20 14.53 5.34 5.69
N GLU A 21 15.00 4.96 6.87
CA GLU A 21 14.38 5.23 8.17
C GLU A 21 15.05 6.40 8.89
N ASN A 22 14.33 7.06 9.78
CA ASN A 22 14.77 8.21 10.59
C ASN A 22 15.03 9.50 9.79
N ALA A 23 14.36 9.66 8.65
CA ALA A 23 14.37 10.95 7.96
C ALA A 23 13.78 12.04 8.88
N PRO A 24 14.43 13.21 9.01
CA PRO A 24 13.99 14.28 9.90
C PRO A 24 12.80 15.03 9.30
N LEU A 25 11.64 14.36 9.26
CA LEU A 25 10.40 14.90 8.76
C LEU A 25 9.64 15.61 9.89
N SER A 26 8.72 16.51 9.50
CA SER A 26 7.77 17.08 10.46
C SER A 26 6.56 16.18 10.72
N THR A 27 6.49 15.04 10.01
CA THR A 27 5.52 13.96 10.23
C THR A 27 6.22 12.74 10.82
N THR A 28 5.45 11.78 11.33
CA THR A 28 5.92 10.47 11.81
C THR A 28 6.27 9.49 10.69
N GLY A 29 6.16 9.91 9.42
CA GLY A 29 6.34 9.07 8.23
C GLY A 29 7.80 8.68 7.95
N GLY A 30 8.77 9.14 8.72
CA GLY A 30 10.17 8.82 8.53
C GLY A 30 10.60 7.43 9.01
N HIS A 31 9.71 6.63 9.62
CA HIS A 31 10.07 5.37 10.29
C HIS A 31 9.22 4.18 9.85
N VAL A 32 9.76 2.96 10.02
CA VAL A 32 8.95 1.72 9.93
C VAL A 32 8.36 1.41 11.31
N TRP A 33 7.06 1.61 11.45
CA TRP A 33 6.35 1.31 12.70
C TRP A 33 6.12 -0.20 12.88
N GLY A 34 6.08 -0.66 14.14
CA GLY A 34 5.89 -2.09 14.47
C GLY A 34 4.58 -2.68 13.93
N ALA A 35 3.54 -1.87 13.80
CA ALA A 35 2.26 -2.30 13.22
C ALA A 35 2.39 -2.66 11.73
N ALA A 36 3.18 -1.91 10.95
CA ALA A 36 3.44 -2.22 9.53
C ALA A 36 4.07 -3.61 9.38
N ARG A 37 5.09 -3.89 10.21
CA ARG A 37 5.74 -5.20 10.27
C ARG A 37 4.79 -6.31 10.72
N THR A 38 3.87 -6.00 11.62
CA THR A 38 2.85 -6.94 12.10
C THR A 38 1.88 -7.31 10.98
N VAL A 39 1.40 -6.33 10.20
CA VAL A 39 0.53 -6.58 9.03
C VAL A 39 1.23 -7.45 7.99
N ALA A 40 2.47 -7.15 7.63
CA ALA A 40 3.23 -7.96 6.67
C ALA A 40 3.47 -9.40 7.19
N ARG A 41 3.85 -9.57 8.45
CA ARG A 41 4.02 -10.88 9.08
C ARG A 41 2.71 -11.67 9.13
N PHE A 42 1.60 -10.99 9.41
CA PHE A 42 0.29 -11.61 9.40
C PHE A 42 -0.05 -12.20 8.04
N LEU A 43 0.13 -11.42 6.96
CA LEU A 43 -0.09 -11.89 5.59
C LEU A 43 0.81 -13.09 5.25
N ALA A 44 2.09 -13.02 5.61
CA ALA A 44 3.04 -14.10 5.38
C ALA A 44 2.67 -15.40 6.13
N LEU A 45 2.28 -15.29 7.40
CA LEU A 45 1.90 -16.44 8.23
C LEU A 45 0.58 -17.05 7.77
N ASP A 46 -0.42 -16.23 7.42
CA ASP A 46 -1.72 -16.68 6.93
C ASP A 46 -1.58 -17.39 5.57
N ALA A 47 -0.68 -16.91 4.70
CA ALA A 47 -0.34 -17.59 3.44
C ALA A 47 0.35 -18.94 3.67
N ALA A 48 1.34 -18.98 4.55
CA ALA A 48 2.06 -20.20 4.87
C ALA A 48 1.16 -21.26 5.54
N ASP A 49 0.25 -20.85 6.42
CA ASP A 49 -0.72 -21.73 7.06
C ASP A 49 -1.71 -22.33 6.05
N ALA A 50 -2.26 -21.50 5.14
CA ALA A 50 -3.13 -21.98 4.07
C ALA A 50 -2.40 -22.99 3.17
N ALA A 51 -1.15 -22.72 2.79
CA ALA A 51 -0.33 -23.63 2.01
C ALA A 51 -0.07 -24.96 2.73
N ALA A 52 0.23 -24.92 4.03
CA ALA A 52 0.44 -26.11 4.85
C ALA A 52 -0.83 -26.98 4.96
N ARG A 53 -2.02 -26.37 4.90
CA ARG A 53 -3.32 -27.06 4.88
C ARG A 53 -3.79 -27.47 3.48
N GLY A 54 -3.10 -27.05 2.42
CA GLY A 54 -3.53 -27.27 1.04
C GLY A 54 -4.81 -26.49 0.67
N GLU A 55 -5.05 -25.37 1.34
CA GLU A 55 -6.20 -24.50 1.13
C GLU A 55 -5.85 -23.29 0.26
N GLU A 56 -6.86 -22.68 -0.38
CA GLU A 56 -6.69 -21.40 -1.06
C GLU A 56 -6.42 -20.32 0.01
N TRP A 57 -5.30 -19.61 -0.11
CA TRP A 57 -5.00 -18.51 0.79
C TRP A 57 -6.06 -17.41 0.65
N ARG A 58 -6.62 -16.96 1.78
CA ARG A 58 -7.78 -16.05 1.81
C ARG A 58 -7.57 -14.72 1.07
N TYR A 59 -6.32 -14.27 0.98
CA TYR A 59 -5.97 -13.03 0.27
C TYR A 59 -5.37 -13.26 -1.10
N ALA A 60 -5.27 -14.51 -1.58
CA ALA A 60 -4.67 -14.83 -2.87
C ALA A 60 -5.28 -14.02 -4.02
N ARG A 61 -6.60 -13.79 -4.02
CA ARG A 61 -7.26 -12.96 -5.05
C ARG A 61 -7.12 -11.46 -4.81
N LYS A 62 -6.99 -11.03 -3.55
CA LYS A 62 -6.84 -9.61 -3.17
C LYS A 62 -5.40 -9.10 -3.33
N LEU A 63 -4.45 -10.01 -3.50
CA LEU A 63 -3.03 -9.75 -3.68
C LEU A 63 -2.46 -10.44 -4.93
N GLY A 64 -3.29 -11.10 -5.72
CA GLY A 64 -2.91 -11.81 -6.94
C GLY A 64 -2.93 -10.94 -8.19
N GLU A 65 -2.75 -11.58 -9.34
CA GLU A 65 -2.80 -10.92 -10.65
C GLU A 65 -4.10 -10.10 -10.82
N GLY A 66 -3.95 -8.86 -11.29
CA GLY A 66 -5.07 -7.94 -11.51
C GLY A 66 -5.56 -7.20 -10.26
N ALA A 67 -5.12 -7.57 -9.06
CA ALA A 67 -5.55 -6.89 -7.83
C ALA A 67 -5.04 -5.45 -7.76
N ARG A 68 -5.84 -4.59 -7.13
CA ARG A 68 -5.53 -3.19 -6.85
C ARG A 68 -5.50 -2.97 -5.34
N VAL A 69 -4.34 -2.57 -4.82
CA VAL A 69 -4.08 -2.37 -3.40
C VAL A 69 -3.80 -0.90 -3.13
N VAL A 70 -4.32 -0.36 -2.03
CA VAL A 70 -3.95 0.97 -1.52
C VAL A 70 -3.49 0.86 -0.07
N GLU A 71 -2.37 1.50 0.28
CA GLU A 71 -1.94 1.70 1.66
C GLU A 71 -2.22 3.14 2.08
N LEU A 72 -2.98 3.31 3.17
CA LEU A 72 -3.28 4.61 3.77
C LEU A 72 -2.19 4.98 4.78
N GLY A 73 -1.62 6.18 4.66
CA GLY A 73 -0.62 6.67 5.62
C GLY A 73 0.62 5.79 5.65
N ALA A 74 1.19 5.52 4.48
CA ALA A 74 2.26 4.56 4.28
C ALA A 74 3.58 4.97 4.95
N GLY A 75 3.70 6.23 5.40
CA GLY A 75 4.91 6.75 6.02
C GLY A 75 6.11 6.62 5.08
N CYS A 76 7.03 5.71 5.41
CA CYS A 76 8.24 5.47 4.62
C CYS A 76 8.02 4.47 3.46
N GLY A 77 6.83 3.87 3.35
CA GLY A 77 6.44 2.98 2.24
C GLY A 77 6.87 1.53 2.39
N TRP A 78 7.41 1.12 3.56
CA TRP A 78 7.94 -0.23 3.75
C TRP A 78 6.89 -1.31 3.49
N LEU A 79 5.67 -1.17 4.03
CA LEU A 79 4.63 -2.19 3.85
C LEU A 79 4.18 -2.30 2.39
N ALA A 80 3.91 -1.18 1.70
CA ALA A 80 3.61 -1.20 0.27
C ALA A 80 4.70 -1.84 -0.58
N VAL A 81 5.98 -1.53 -0.33
CA VAL A 81 7.11 -2.14 -1.05
C VAL A 81 7.20 -3.64 -0.73
N THR A 82 7.03 -4.04 0.52
CA THR A 82 6.99 -5.46 0.92
C THR A 82 5.85 -6.20 0.23
N VAL A 83 4.65 -5.63 0.20
CA VAL A 83 3.50 -6.24 -0.49
C VAL A 83 3.76 -6.31 -1.99
N ALA A 84 4.18 -5.23 -2.62
CA ALA A 84 4.46 -5.19 -4.06
C ALA A 84 5.59 -6.13 -4.50
N HIS A 85 6.50 -6.47 -3.59
CA HIS A 85 7.56 -7.44 -3.85
C HIS A 85 7.09 -8.89 -3.74
N ASN A 86 6.22 -9.19 -2.77
CA ASN A 86 5.83 -10.55 -2.43
C ASN A 86 4.51 -11.00 -3.08
N CYS A 87 3.86 -10.13 -3.85
CA CYS A 87 2.52 -10.33 -4.39
C CYS A 87 2.46 -10.00 -5.89
N GLU A 88 1.44 -10.48 -6.57
CA GLU A 88 1.22 -10.29 -8.02
C GLU A 88 0.22 -9.17 -8.32
N ALA A 89 -0.09 -8.32 -7.33
CA ALA A 89 -1.00 -7.20 -7.48
C ALA A 89 -0.60 -6.32 -8.67
N SER A 90 -1.56 -6.09 -9.57
CA SER A 90 -1.34 -5.24 -10.76
C SER A 90 -1.04 -3.79 -10.41
N ARG A 91 -1.47 -3.34 -9.22
CA ARG A 91 -1.24 -1.98 -8.72
C ARG A 91 -1.19 -1.96 -7.20
N VAL A 92 -0.17 -1.30 -6.66
CA VAL A 92 -0.06 -0.95 -5.24
C VAL A 92 0.13 0.57 -5.13
N VAL A 93 -0.76 1.26 -4.42
CA VAL A 93 -0.64 2.72 -4.20
C VAL A 93 -0.38 2.99 -2.74
N ALA A 94 0.83 3.43 -2.41
CA ALA A 94 1.19 3.92 -1.10
C ALA A 94 0.80 5.40 -0.99
N THR A 95 0.05 5.79 0.03
CA THR A 95 -0.42 7.17 0.17
C THR A 95 0.16 7.86 1.39
N GLU A 96 0.49 9.14 1.26
CA GLU A 96 0.98 9.96 2.37
C GLU A 96 0.61 11.44 2.17
N ARG A 97 0.65 12.23 3.24
CA ARG A 97 0.43 13.67 3.18
C ARG A 97 1.62 14.34 2.50
N ALA A 98 1.35 15.29 1.59
CA ALA A 98 2.40 16.11 1.00
C ALA A 98 3.02 17.07 2.03
N SER A 99 2.21 17.57 2.96
CA SER A 99 2.66 18.47 4.02
C SER A 99 3.75 17.81 4.86
N GLY A 100 4.82 18.55 5.12
CA GLY A 100 5.88 18.11 6.02
C GLY A 100 6.92 17.15 5.43
N GLY A 101 6.86 16.92 4.11
CA GLY A 101 7.87 16.14 3.37
C GLY A 101 7.60 14.64 3.29
N GLY A 102 6.49 14.15 3.86
CA GLY A 102 6.13 12.73 3.89
C GLY A 102 6.05 12.11 2.49
N LEU A 103 5.26 12.71 1.60
CA LEU A 103 5.12 12.21 0.23
C LEU A 103 6.45 12.15 -0.55
N ALA A 104 7.27 13.21 -0.47
CA ALA A 104 8.57 13.21 -1.16
C ALA A 104 9.53 12.15 -0.59
N HIS A 105 9.45 11.88 0.72
CA HIS A 105 10.22 10.80 1.34
C HIS A 105 9.75 9.41 0.85
N LEU A 106 8.45 9.20 0.82
CA LEU A 106 7.82 7.98 0.30
C LEU A 106 8.20 7.72 -1.17
N GLU A 107 8.12 8.74 -2.02
CA GLU A 107 8.51 8.67 -3.44
C GLU A 107 9.96 8.21 -3.60
N ARG A 108 10.90 8.78 -2.83
CA ARG A 108 12.32 8.38 -2.85
C ARG A 108 12.53 6.94 -2.42
N ASN A 109 11.86 6.49 -1.35
CA ASN A 109 11.98 5.11 -0.87
C ASN A 109 11.43 4.10 -1.89
N ILE A 110 10.28 4.39 -2.51
CA ILE A 110 9.75 3.55 -3.58
C ILE A 110 10.73 3.52 -4.76
N ALA A 111 11.23 4.67 -5.20
CA ALA A 111 12.18 4.76 -6.31
C ALA A 111 13.46 3.95 -6.05
N ALA A 112 14.01 4.00 -4.83
CA ALA A 112 15.19 3.25 -4.43
C ALA A 112 15.00 1.72 -4.60
N ASN A 113 13.80 1.22 -4.32
CA ASN A 113 13.46 -0.19 -4.46
C ASN A 113 13.09 -0.61 -5.90
N THR A 114 12.65 0.33 -6.75
CA THR A 114 12.41 0.07 -8.19
C THR A 114 13.69 0.09 -9.02
N SER A 115 14.74 0.73 -8.52
CA SER A 115 16.01 0.84 -9.23
C SER A 115 16.78 -0.48 -9.24
N ALA A 116 17.38 -0.82 -10.39
CA ALA A 116 17.97 -2.13 -10.69
C ALA A 116 19.22 -2.53 -9.86
N LYS A 117 19.52 -1.86 -8.75
CA LYS A 117 20.67 -2.20 -7.89
C LYS A 117 20.32 -2.00 -6.42
N ARG A 118 20.08 -3.11 -5.70
CA ARG A 118 20.14 -3.08 -4.24
C ARG A 118 21.60 -2.95 -3.81
N THR A 119 21.87 -2.09 -2.83
CA THR A 119 23.23 -1.85 -2.29
C THR A 119 23.74 -3.02 -1.44
N ASP A 120 22.86 -3.93 -1.04
CA ASP A 120 23.17 -5.12 -0.23
C ASP A 120 23.52 -6.37 -1.07
N GLY A 121 23.62 -6.24 -2.40
CA GLY A 121 23.98 -7.33 -3.31
C GLY A 121 22.85 -8.32 -3.61
N ARG A 122 21.64 -8.12 -3.09
CA ARG A 122 20.47 -8.93 -3.47
C ARG A 122 19.96 -8.52 -4.86
N ALA A 123 19.22 -9.43 -5.51
CA ALA A 123 18.58 -9.15 -6.78
C ALA A 123 17.62 -7.96 -6.65
N PRO A 124 17.48 -7.10 -7.69
CA PRO A 124 16.48 -6.04 -7.68
C PRO A 124 15.10 -6.59 -7.37
N LEU A 125 14.33 -5.86 -6.57
CA LEU A 125 12.96 -6.24 -6.33
C LEU A 125 12.22 -6.15 -7.67
N THR A 126 11.62 -7.27 -8.10
CA THR A 126 10.56 -7.19 -9.11
C THR A 126 9.35 -6.60 -8.42
N LEU A 127 9.34 -5.27 -8.29
CA LEU A 127 8.16 -4.60 -7.79
C LEU A 127 7.10 -4.66 -8.88
N GLY A 128 5.88 -5.05 -8.51
CA GLY A 128 4.70 -4.71 -9.30
C GLY A 128 4.58 -3.20 -9.49
N ALA A 129 3.47 -2.72 -10.05
CA ALA A 129 3.24 -1.29 -10.25
C ALA A 129 2.97 -0.59 -8.90
N VAL A 130 4.03 -0.30 -8.15
CA VAL A 130 3.97 0.46 -6.90
C VAL A 130 4.11 1.96 -7.17
N HIS A 131 3.21 2.76 -6.61
CA HIS A 131 3.14 4.20 -6.82
C HIS A 131 2.96 4.92 -5.48
N ALA A 132 3.53 6.13 -5.38
CA ALA A 132 3.19 7.05 -4.31
C ALA A 132 2.02 7.94 -4.73
N ALA A 133 1.18 8.35 -3.78
CA ALA A 133 0.14 9.34 -4.04
C ALA A 133 -0.11 10.22 -2.82
N GLU A 134 -0.54 11.45 -3.09
CA GLU A 134 -0.96 12.35 -2.02
C GLU A 134 -2.32 11.88 -1.45
N CYS A 135 -2.40 11.81 -0.12
CA CYS A 135 -3.67 11.64 0.59
C CYS A 135 -3.65 12.41 1.91
N ASP A 136 -4.55 13.37 2.07
CA ASP A 136 -4.81 14.02 3.35
C ASP A 136 -6.24 13.74 3.81
N TRP A 137 -6.38 12.92 4.86
CA TRP A 137 -7.68 12.51 5.36
C TRP A 137 -8.50 13.67 5.93
N THR A 138 -7.84 14.72 6.43
CA THR A 138 -8.53 15.87 7.02
C THR A 138 -9.36 16.65 6.00
N THR A 139 -9.05 16.47 4.72
CA THR A 139 -9.78 17.10 3.61
C THR A 139 -10.95 16.23 3.10
N CYS A 140 -11.14 15.02 3.63
CA CYS A 140 -12.12 14.03 3.16
C CYS A 140 -13.60 14.37 3.44
N GLY A 141 -13.91 15.61 3.84
CA GLY A 141 -15.30 16.12 3.90
C GLY A 141 -15.93 16.33 2.51
N GLY A 142 -15.12 16.35 1.45
CA GLY A 142 -15.51 16.14 0.05
C GLY A 142 -14.65 15.00 -0.51
N ALA A 143 -15.15 14.24 -1.48
CA ALA A 143 -14.48 13.03 -1.99
C ALA A 143 -12.98 13.28 -2.26
N PRO A 144 -12.04 12.60 -1.56
CA PRO A 144 -10.62 12.85 -1.65
C PRO A 144 -10.10 12.37 -3.00
N THR A 145 -9.72 13.31 -3.83
CA THR A 145 -9.07 13.05 -5.12
C THR A 145 -7.70 12.41 -4.90
N LEU A 146 -7.39 11.29 -5.56
CA LEU A 146 -6.00 10.91 -5.73
C LEU A 146 -5.45 11.83 -6.80
N ALA A 147 -4.57 12.73 -6.40
CA ALA A 147 -3.54 13.15 -7.33
C ALA A 147 -2.53 12.00 -7.40
N LEU A 148 -2.82 10.95 -8.17
CA LEU A 148 -1.83 9.93 -8.49
C LEU A 148 -0.67 10.64 -9.18
N ARG A 149 0.49 10.66 -8.52
CA ARG A 149 1.72 11.12 -9.14
C ARG A 149 2.47 9.87 -9.55
N ALA A 150 2.74 9.74 -10.84
CA ALA A 150 3.72 8.76 -11.26
C ALA A 150 5.02 9.14 -10.55
N CYS A 151 5.57 8.23 -9.74
CA CYS A 151 6.97 8.31 -9.35
C CYS A 151 7.77 8.15 -10.64
N THR A 152 8.05 9.25 -11.33
CA THR A 152 9.18 9.23 -12.24
C THR A 152 10.38 8.94 -11.35
N PRO A 153 11.26 8.00 -11.71
CA PRO A 153 12.54 7.90 -11.05
C PRO A 153 13.24 9.25 -11.28
N ALA A 154 13.04 10.18 -10.35
CA ALA A 154 13.77 11.42 -10.29
C ALA A 154 15.23 11.00 -10.29
N ALA A 155 15.95 11.38 -11.35
CA ALA A 155 17.34 11.03 -11.59
C ALA A 155 18.10 11.01 -10.27
N ALA A 156 18.24 9.80 -9.71
CA ALA A 156 18.82 9.60 -8.40
C ALA A 156 20.31 9.92 -8.55
N GLY A 157 20.66 11.18 -8.36
CA GLY A 157 22.01 11.70 -8.53
C GLY A 157 22.52 11.60 -9.97
N ALA A 158 22.18 12.59 -10.81
CA ALA A 158 23.09 12.98 -11.89
C ALA A 158 24.33 13.63 -11.24
N VAL A 159 25.25 12.78 -10.77
CA VAL A 159 26.67 13.15 -10.74
C VAL A 159 27.09 13.15 -12.20
N GLU A 160 27.57 14.29 -12.70
CA GLU A 160 28.04 14.43 -14.08
C GLU A 160 29.18 13.42 -14.32
N ALA A 161 28.84 12.28 -14.91
CA ALA A 161 29.77 11.36 -15.50
C ALA A 161 29.49 11.36 -17.00
N GLU A 162 30.39 12.01 -17.76
CA GLU A 162 30.50 11.80 -19.19
C GLU A 162 30.80 10.32 -19.45
N SER A 163 29.90 9.61 -20.12
CA SER A 163 30.26 8.39 -20.82
C SER A 163 29.33 8.15 -22.00
N ASP A 164 29.94 8.05 -23.17
CA ASP A 164 29.36 7.60 -24.41
C ASP A 164 28.88 6.14 -24.35
N ASP A 165 27.83 5.89 -25.13
CA ASP A 165 27.59 4.67 -25.92
C ASP A 165 26.64 3.54 -25.41
N VAL A 166 25.61 3.35 -26.25
CA VAL A 166 24.85 2.14 -26.67
C VAL A 166 24.15 1.22 -25.65
N GLY A 167 22.81 1.12 -25.83
CA GLY A 167 22.06 -0.09 -25.52
C GLY A 167 20.55 0.10 -25.36
N LYS A 168 19.77 0.06 -26.45
CA LYS A 168 18.30 0.06 -26.41
C LYS A 168 17.77 -1.19 -25.70
N SER A 169 17.15 -1.01 -24.54
CA SER A 169 16.19 -1.96 -23.95
C SER A 169 14.85 -1.24 -23.78
N THR A 170 13.86 -1.64 -24.57
CA THR A 170 12.49 -1.13 -24.51
C THR A 170 11.60 -2.15 -23.81
N ALA A 171 11.65 -2.18 -22.48
CA ALA A 171 10.47 -2.60 -21.72
C ALA A 171 9.60 -1.35 -21.58
N ALA A 172 8.46 -1.34 -22.27
CA ALA A 172 7.51 -0.24 -22.21
C ALA A 172 6.94 -0.14 -20.79
N HIS A 173 7.58 0.66 -19.94
CA HIS A 173 6.89 1.30 -18.83
C HIS A 173 5.87 2.24 -19.47
N GLU A 174 4.62 1.79 -19.61
CA GLU A 174 3.52 2.69 -19.97
C GLU A 174 3.54 3.85 -18.98
N ALA A 175 3.72 5.06 -19.50
CA ALA A 175 3.67 6.27 -18.71
C ALA A 175 2.28 6.32 -18.06
N PHE A 176 2.25 6.25 -16.73
CA PHE A 176 1.00 6.31 -15.98
C PHE A 176 0.39 7.70 -16.16
N GLU A 177 -0.65 7.82 -16.99
CA GLU A 177 -1.43 9.06 -17.08
C GLU A 177 -2.16 9.27 -15.76
N ALA A 178 -2.08 10.49 -15.21
CA ALA A 178 -2.82 10.88 -14.03
C ALA A 178 -4.32 10.67 -14.28
N THR A 179 -4.90 9.58 -13.76
CA THR A 179 -6.26 9.15 -14.13
C THR A 179 -7.38 10.02 -13.54
N GLY A 180 -7.06 11.07 -12.77
CA GLY A 180 -8.05 11.87 -12.04
C GLY A 180 -8.94 11.06 -11.09
N GLU A 181 -8.57 9.81 -10.82
CA GLU A 181 -9.32 8.87 -9.98
C GLU A 181 -9.25 9.35 -8.53
N THR A 182 -10.34 9.23 -7.77
CA THR A 182 -10.33 9.56 -6.34
C THR A 182 -10.00 8.30 -5.53
N ILE A 183 -9.43 8.41 -4.32
CA ILE A 183 -9.18 7.21 -3.48
C ILE A 183 -10.48 6.45 -3.29
N GLN A 184 -11.54 7.20 -3.01
CA GLN A 184 -12.86 6.64 -2.78
C GLN A 184 -13.50 6.07 -4.05
N ALA A 185 -13.20 6.57 -5.25
CA ALA A 185 -13.73 6.01 -6.49
C ALA A 185 -12.90 4.83 -7.02
N GLY A 186 -11.71 4.61 -6.47
CA GLY A 186 -10.84 3.52 -6.85
C GLY A 186 -11.48 2.17 -6.59
N SER A 187 -11.33 1.25 -7.56
CA SER A 187 -11.75 -0.14 -7.41
C SER A 187 -10.70 -0.94 -6.66
N TRP A 188 -10.53 -0.63 -5.38
CA TRP A 188 -9.58 -1.30 -4.50
C TRP A 188 -10.13 -2.66 -4.07
N ASP A 189 -9.32 -3.70 -4.23
CA ASP A 189 -9.60 -5.04 -3.72
C ASP A 189 -9.14 -5.15 -2.25
N LEU A 190 -8.06 -4.45 -1.91
CA LEU A 190 -7.48 -4.42 -0.57
C LEU A 190 -7.04 -3.01 -0.17
N VAL A 191 -7.41 -2.61 1.04
CA VAL A 191 -6.87 -1.43 1.73
C VAL A 191 -5.98 -1.90 2.87
N LEU A 192 -4.78 -1.35 2.94
CA LEU A 192 -3.82 -1.55 4.02
C LEU A 192 -3.72 -0.27 4.86
N GLY A 193 -3.43 -0.42 6.14
CA GLY A 193 -3.05 0.70 6.99
C GLY A 193 -2.37 0.21 8.25
N SER A 194 -1.46 1.02 8.79
CA SER A 194 -0.75 0.66 10.02
C SER A 194 -0.47 1.84 10.93
N ASP A 195 -0.87 1.75 12.19
CA ASP A 195 -0.58 2.71 13.26
C ASP A 195 -1.06 4.15 12.96
N LEU A 196 -2.25 4.25 12.38
CA LEU A 196 -2.82 5.52 11.89
C LEU A 196 -3.70 6.26 12.93
N VAL A 197 -4.00 5.64 14.07
CA VAL A 197 -4.84 6.19 15.14
C VAL A 197 -3.94 6.79 16.21
N TYR A 198 -3.51 8.02 16.01
CA TYR A 198 -2.68 8.75 16.98
C TYR A 198 -3.08 10.22 17.17
N ASP A 199 -4.09 10.70 16.44
CA ASP A 199 -4.70 12.02 16.54
C ASP A 199 -6.19 11.93 16.18
N SER A 200 -6.90 13.07 16.22
CA SER A 200 -8.33 13.12 15.89
C SER A 200 -8.62 12.84 14.41
N ALA A 201 -7.67 13.04 13.50
CA ALA A 201 -7.87 12.68 12.11
C ALA A 201 -7.92 11.15 11.95
N GLY A 202 -7.09 10.42 12.71
CA GLY A 202 -7.13 8.97 12.77
C GLY A 202 -8.43 8.41 13.36
N THR A 203 -9.04 9.08 14.35
CA THR A 203 -10.31 8.61 14.95
C THR A 203 -11.56 9.07 14.20
N GLU A 204 -11.54 10.25 13.57
CA GLU A 204 -12.74 10.82 12.93
C GLU A 204 -12.75 10.71 11.39
N ALA A 205 -11.62 11.01 10.74
CA ALA A 205 -11.58 11.14 9.29
C ALA A 205 -11.27 9.80 8.59
N LEU A 206 -10.37 9.00 9.16
CA LEU A 206 -9.99 7.70 8.61
C LEU A 206 -11.19 6.74 8.49
N PRO A 207 -12.07 6.58 9.49
CA PRO A 207 -13.26 5.73 9.34
C PRO A 207 -14.16 6.15 8.17
N ARG A 208 -14.41 7.45 7.99
CA ARG A 208 -15.21 7.99 6.88
C ARG A 208 -14.58 7.67 5.52
N LEU A 209 -13.25 7.78 5.44
CA LEU A 209 -12.49 7.40 4.24
C LEU A 209 -12.67 5.92 3.93
N LEU A 210 -12.43 5.04 4.91
CA LEU A 210 -12.57 3.58 4.78
C LEU A 210 -14.01 3.19 4.38
N GLY A 211 -15.01 3.81 5.00
CA GLY A 211 -16.42 3.63 4.67
C GLY A 211 -16.72 4.03 3.22
N GLY A 212 -16.20 5.17 2.77
CA GLY A 212 -16.31 5.63 1.39
C GLY A 212 -15.72 4.64 0.39
N ILE A 213 -14.49 4.17 0.63
CA ILE A 213 -13.80 3.17 -0.22
C ILE A 213 -14.62 1.88 -0.29
N CYS A 214 -15.04 1.33 0.84
CA CYS A 214 -15.77 0.06 0.89
C CYS A 214 -17.14 0.16 0.20
N ARG A 215 -17.85 1.29 0.35
CA ARG A 215 -19.11 1.54 -0.36
C ARG A 215 -18.93 1.59 -1.88
N ALA A 216 -17.89 2.27 -2.34
CA ALA A 216 -17.58 2.35 -3.77
C ALA A 216 -17.20 0.98 -4.35
N ALA A 217 -16.32 0.24 -3.67
CA ALA A 217 -15.93 -1.10 -4.07
C ALA A 217 -17.14 -2.05 -4.12
N ARG A 218 -18.06 -1.97 -3.15
CA ARG A 218 -19.32 -2.75 -3.18
C ARG A 218 -20.21 -2.38 -4.36
N SER A 219 -20.34 -1.09 -4.66
CA SER A 219 -21.10 -0.60 -5.83
C SER A 219 -20.52 -1.13 -7.13
N GLN A 220 -19.19 -1.19 -7.23
CA GLN A 220 -18.48 -1.74 -8.40
C GLN A 220 -18.59 -3.26 -8.49
N ALA A 221 -18.49 -3.98 -7.38
CA ALA A 221 -18.71 -5.43 -7.32
C ALA A 221 -20.13 -5.80 -7.79
N ALA A 222 -21.15 -5.03 -7.40
CA ALA A 222 -22.52 -5.19 -7.88
C ALA A 222 -22.66 -4.96 -9.41
N GLN A 223 -21.71 -4.29 -10.04
CA GLN A 223 -21.61 -4.10 -11.50
C GLN A 223 -20.70 -5.13 -12.17
N GLY A 224 -20.22 -6.16 -11.45
CA GLY A 224 -19.30 -7.17 -11.97
C GLY A 224 -17.87 -6.67 -12.16
N LYS A 225 -17.45 -5.60 -11.46
CA LYS A 225 -16.08 -5.09 -11.45
C LYS A 225 -15.33 -5.54 -10.18
N GLY A 226 -14.03 -5.79 -10.29
CA GLY A 226 -13.18 -6.31 -9.19
C GLY A 226 -12.73 -7.75 -9.45
N VAL A 227 -11.75 -8.24 -8.66
CA VAL A 227 -11.10 -9.53 -8.95
C VAL A 227 -11.98 -10.74 -8.59
N ASP A 228 -12.89 -10.61 -7.61
CA ASP A 228 -13.69 -11.73 -7.10
C ASP A 228 -15.16 -11.41 -6.81
N GLY A 229 -15.60 -10.15 -6.97
CA GLY A 229 -16.97 -9.74 -6.66
C GLY A 229 -17.30 -9.63 -5.16
N ASP A 230 -16.33 -9.86 -4.27
CA ASP A 230 -16.52 -9.85 -2.82
C ASP A 230 -16.33 -8.45 -2.20
N GLY A 231 -16.07 -7.44 -3.03
CA GLY A 231 -15.83 -6.05 -2.61
C GLY A 231 -14.42 -5.82 -2.06
N CYS A 232 -14.24 -4.77 -1.28
CA CYS A 232 -12.95 -4.39 -0.68
C CYS A 232 -12.79 -4.98 0.72
N VAL A 233 -11.59 -5.48 1.02
CA VAL A 233 -11.19 -5.84 2.39
C VAL A 233 -10.26 -4.76 2.94
N VAL A 234 -10.38 -4.44 4.24
CA VAL A 234 -9.44 -3.57 4.94
C VAL A 234 -8.63 -4.42 5.91
N LEU A 235 -7.30 -4.40 5.79
CA LEU A 235 -6.39 -5.00 6.75
C LEU A 235 -5.63 -3.90 7.48
N TYR A 236 -5.88 -3.79 8.78
CA TYR A 236 -5.38 -2.70 9.61
C TYR A 236 -4.66 -3.24 10.84
N GLY A 237 -3.44 -2.75 11.09
CA GLY A 237 -2.71 -3.00 12.33
C GLY A 237 -2.52 -1.71 13.12
N HIS A 238 -2.67 -1.71 14.43
CA HIS A 238 -2.30 -0.56 15.26
C HIS A 238 -1.86 -0.98 16.65
N THR A 239 -1.14 -0.07 17.32
CA THR A 239 -0.78 -0.24 18.73
C THR A 239 -1.97 0.13 19.61
N LYS A 240 -2.65 -0.86 20.18
CA LYS A 240 -3.78 -0.63 21.11
C LYS A 240 -3.35 0.18 22.33
N ARG A 241 -4.29 0.97 22.86
CA ARG A 241 -4.19 1.75 24.11
C ARG A 241 -3.05 2.75 24.12
N ARG A 242 -2.70 3.30 22.95
CA ARG A 242 -1.74 4.41 22.86
C ARG A 242 -2.33 5.68 23.50
N TYR A 243 -3.63 5.88 23.35
CA TYR A 243 -4.41 6.92 24.00
C TYR A 243 -5.68 6.31 24.59
N GLU A 244 -6.11 6.82 25.75
CA GLU A 244 -7.12 6.17 26.58
C GLU A 244 -8.47 5.97 25.86
N THR A 245 -8.87 6.91 25.00
CA THR A 245 -10.18 6.89 24.34
C THR A 245 -10.14 6.60 22.84
N TYR A 246 -8.99 6.76 22.18
CA TYR A 246 -8.93 6.75 20.71
C TYR A 246 -9.27 5.40 20.08
N ASP A 247 -8.91 4.28 20.73
CA ASP A 247 -9.32 2.96 20.24
C ASP A 247 -10.86 2.87 20.20
N HIS A 248 -11.52 3.26 21.30
CA HIS A 248 -12.98 3.23 21.42
C HIS A 248 -13.65 4.16 20.40
N GLU A 249 -13.18 5.40 20.32
CA GLU A 249 -13.68 6.39 19.36
C GLU A 249 -13.53 5.91 17.91
N PHE A 250 -12.39 5.30 17.58
CA PHE A 250 -12.13 4.74 16.26
C PHE A 250 -13.08 3.60 15.92
N TYR A 251 -13.29 2.63 16.83
CA TYR A 251 -14.22 1.52 16.59
C TYR A 251 -15.67 1.99 16.47
N ASP A 252 -16.10 2.93 17.31
CA ASP A 252 -17.45 3.52 17.22
C ASP A 252 -17.65 4.25 15.87
N ALA A 253 -16.63 4.98 15.42
CA ALA A 253 -16.66 5.65 14.12
C ALA A 253 -16.65 4.67 12.93
N LEU A 254 -15.92 3.54 13.01
CA LEU A 254 -15.99 2.47 12.00
C LEU A 254 -17.40 1.88 11.92
N ALA A 255 -18.02 1.61 13.07
CA ALA A 255 -19.38 1.08 13.14
C ALA A 255 -20.40 2.07 12.56
N ALA A 256 -20.24 3.38 12.83
CA ALA A 256 -21.07 4.44 12.26
C ALA A 256 -21.02 4.50 10.73
N GLU A 257 -19.89 4.10 10.14
CA GLU A 257 -19.72 3.99 8.68
C GLU A 257 -20.23 2.66 8.09
N GLY A 258 -20.76 1.77 8.93
CA GLY A 258 -21.29 0.46 8.54
C GLY A 258 -20.20 -0.59 8.28
N LEU A 259 -19.00 -0.38 8.83
CA LEU A 259 -17.90 -1.34 8.75
C LEU A 259 -18.00 -2.36 9.89
N VAL A 260 -17.74 -3.62 9.56
CA VAL A 260 -17.69 -4.72 10.53
C VAL A 260 -16.23 -5.04 10.81
N VAL A 261 -15.85 -5.02 12.09
CA VAL A 261 -14.49 -5.30 12.54
C VAL A 261 -14.39 -6.75 13.00
N SER A 262 -13.34 -7.43 12.53
CA SER A 262 -12.91 -8.73 13.02
C SER A 262 -11.47 -8.59 13.52
N GLU A 263 -11.19 -9.11 14.71
CA GLU A 263 -9.85 -9.11 15.32
C GLU A 263 -9.24 -10.51 15.37
#